data_AF-A0A9W3H6Q4-F1
#
_entry.id   AF-A0A9W3H6Q4-F1
#
_cell.length_a   1.000
_cell.length_b   1.000
_cell.length_c   1.000
_cell.angle_alpha   90.00
_cell.angle_beta   90.00
_cell.angle_gamma   90.00
#
_symmetry.space_group_name_H-M   'P 1'
#
loop_
_entity.id
_entity.type
_entity.pdbx_description
1 polymer ?
#
loop_
_entity_poly.entity_id
_entity_poly.type
_entity_poly.pdbx_seq_one_letter_code
_entity_poly.pdbx_strand_id
1 'polypeptide(L)'
;MFKRHKSLASERKRELISSRATRSILKNDLRNFHSLSQLILSAGPLRSAAAVKHVKTTHFEIEILDAHTRKQICIVDKMTQKSTIHDVKQKFHKACPKWYPSRIGLQLERGGPFLKDYVTIQSIATSSIVTLYFTDLGRQVSWTTVFLAEYTGPLLIYFLFYLRIPYIYDMKESSRRLRHPVVHLACFCHCLHYIRYLLETLFVHKVSAGHTPLKNLIKSCAFYWGFTSWIAYYINHPQYTPPSFGNRQVIVSAINFLICEAGNHFINVVLAHPNHTDWIMD
;
A
#
# COMPACT_ATOMS: atom_id res chain seq x y z
N MET A 1 48.52 4.54 25.26
CA MET A 1 48.63 5.42 24.08
C MET A 1 49.84 4.95 23.27
N PHE A 2 49.71 4.89 21.94
CA PHE A 2 50.72 4.55 20.91
C PHE A 2 51.08 3.07 20.59
N LYS A 3 50.70 2.71 19.35
CA LYS A 3 51.10 1.56 18.52
C LYS A 3 52.54 1.74 17.98
N ARG A 4 53.27 0.64 17.67
CA ARG A 4 53.75 0.31 16.30
C ARG A 4 54.49 -1.05 16.15
N HIS A 5 54.07 -1.80 15.13
CA HIS A 5 54.77 -2.53 14.05
C HIS A 5 55.90 -3.59 14.24
N LYS A 6 55.56 -4.75 13.61
CA LYS A 6 56.25 -5.88 12.92
C LYS A 6 57.75 -5.91 12.53
N SER A 7 58.15 -7.20 12.39
CA SER A 7 59.08 -7.87 11.43
C SER A 7 60.51 -8.11 11.96
N LEU A 8 61.27 -9.17 11.65
CA LEU A 8 61.39 -10.04 10.46
C LEU A 8 62.10 -11.38 10.86
N ALA A 9 62.01 -12.39 10.01
CA ALA A 9 62.56 -13.75 10.17
C ALA A 9 64.07 -13.87 9.93
N SER A 10 64.74 -14.89 10.50
CA SER A 10 65.77 -15.68 9.80
C SER A 10 66.23 -16.96 10.55
N GLU A 11 66.21 -18.07 9.79
CA GLU A 11 67.16 -19.20 9.72
C GLU A 11 67.99 -19.61 10.94
N ARG A 12 67.77 -20.85 11.44
CA ARG A 12 68.80 -21.90 11.67
C ARG A 12 68.18 -23.20 12.20
N LYS A 13 67.93 -24.19 11.34
CA LYS A 13 67.95 -25.65 11.62
C LYS A 13 67.42 -26.43 10.42
N ARG A 14 68.25 -26.53 9.37
CA ARG A 14 68.20 -27.61 8.37
C ARG A 14 69.28 -28.62 8.75
N GLU A 15 69.08 -29.86 8.31
CA GLU A 15 70.00 -31.00 8.38
C GLU A 15 69.94 -31.87 9.64
N LEU A 16 68.88 -32.69 9.75
CA LEU A 16 68.99 -34.02 10.39
C LEU A 16 67.81 -34.99 10.15
N ILE A 17 66.96 -34.77 9.13
CA ILE A 17 65.74 -35.60 8.93
C ILE A 17 65.61 -36.08 7.48
N SER A 18 66.68 -36.67 6.92
CA SER A 18 66.68 -37.13 5.51
C SER A 18 66.53 -38.66 5.32
N SER A 19 66.88 -39.51 6.28
CA SER A 19 66.95 -40.98 6.00
C SER A 19 65.70 -41.80 6.34
N ARG A 20 64.62 -41.21 6.90
CA ARG A 20 63.41 -41.95 7.32
C ARG A 20 62.21 -41.82 6.35
N ALA A 21 62.27 -40.93 5.37
CA ALA A 21 61.14 -40.61 4.50
C ALA A 21 60.90 -41.64 3.38
N THR A 22 61.96 -42.24 2.84
CA THR A 22 61.90 -42.94 1.55
C THR A 22 61.20 -44.30 1.58
N ARG A 23 61.08 -44.94 2.74
CA ARG A 23 60.42 -46.27 2.87
C ARG A 23 58.91 -46.19 3.17
N SER A 24 58.38 -45.00 3.52
CA SER A 24 56.94 -44.79 3.75
C SER A 24 56.19 -44.29 2.51
N ILE A 25 56.90 -43.72 1.54
CA ILE A 25 56.33 -43.09 0.34
C ILE A 25 55.81 -44.15 -0.65
N LEU A 26 56.52 -45.27 -0.83
CA LEU A 26 56.13 -46.29 -1.82
C LEU A 26 54.85 -47.08 -1.44
N LYS A 27 54.49 -47.14 -0.16
CA LYS A 27 53.31 -47.90 0.31
C LYS A 27 52.01 -47.08 0.27
N ASN A 28 52.11 -45.75 0.21
CA ASN A 28 50.96 -44.85 0.13
C ASN A 28 50.46 -44.65 -1.31
N ASP A 29 51.33 -44.72 -2.32
CA ASP A 29 50.91 -44.53 -3.71
C ASP A 29 50.01 -45.67 -4.23
N LEU A 30 50.33 -46.94 -3.92
CA LEU A 30 49.50 -48.07 -4.38
C LEU A 30 48.07 -48.06 -3.79
N ARG A 31 47.89 -47.48 -2.59
CA ARG A 31 46.58 -47.36 -1.95
C ARG A 31 45.73 -46.23 -2.54
N ASN A 32 46.36 -45.20 -3.10
CA ASN A 32 45.69 -44.07 -3.77
C ASN A 32 45.18 -44.44 -5.16
N PHE A 33 45.85 -45.33 -5.90
CA PHE A 33 45.35 -45.75 -7.21
C PHE A 33 44.12 -46.65 -7.13
N HIS A 34 43.99 -47.46 -6.07
CA HIS A 34 42.81 -48.30 -5.85
C HIS A 34 41.56 -47.52 -5.39
N SER A 35 41.74 -46.38 -4.71
CA SER A 35 40.61 -45.51 -4.33
C SER A 35 40.13 -44.66 -5.51
N LEU A 36 41.03 -44.25 -6.41
CA LEU A 36 40.69 -43.55 -7.65
C LEU A 36 39.95 -44.43 -8.66
N SER A 37 40.32 -45.72 -8.79
CA SER A 37 39.62 -46.62 -9.71
C SER A 37 38.20 -46.97 -9.26
N GLN A 38 37.96 -47.07 -7.94
CA GLN A 38 36.63 -47.25 -7.36
C GLN A 38 35.74 -46.02 -7.53
N LEU A 39 36.32 -44.81 -7.51
CA LEU A 39 35.57 -43.55 -7.70
C LEU A 39 35.08 -43.38 -9.16
N ILE A 40 35.86 -43.86 -10.13
CA ILE A 40 35.54 -43.73 -11.56
C ILE A 40 34.48 -44.77 -11.99
N LEU A 41 34.42 -45.93 -11.33
CA LEU A 41 33.44 -46.99 -11.63
C LEU A 41 32.08 -46.82 -10.93
N SER A 42 31.95 -45.87 -9.99
CA SER A 42 30.65 -45.48 -9.38
C SER A 42 29.93 -44.34 -10.12
N ALA A 43 30.51 -43.81 -11.20
CA ALA A 43 29.86 -42.83 -12.04
C ALA A 43 28.83 -43.52 -12.95
N GLY A 44 27.62 -43.73 -12.42
CA GLY A 44 26.46 -44.10 -13.23
C GLY A 44 26.24 -43.12 -14.39
N PRO A 45 25.53 -43.52 -15.46
CA PRO A 45 25.41 -42.72 -16.67
C PRO A 45 24.88 -41.32 -16.32
N LEU A 46 25.56 -40.29 -16.84
CA LEU A 46 25.12 -38.91 -16.71
C LEU A 46 23.64 -38.84 -17.10
N ARG A 47 22.81 -38.55 -16.11
CA ARG A 47 21.42 -38.16 -16.32
C ARG A 47 21.45 -37.04 -17.35
N SER A 48 20.90 -37.30 -18.54
CA SER A 48 20.73 -36.30 -19.58
C SER A 48 20.23 -35.03 -18.91
N ALA A 49 21.02 -33.95 -19.00
CA ALA A 49 20.59 -32.65 -18.52
C ALA A 49 19.22 -32.41 -19.15
N ALA A 50 18.18 -32.38 -18.32
CA ALA A 50 16.84 -32.05 -18.79
C ALA A 50 17.00 -30.75 -19.56
N ALA A 51 16.86 -30.84 -20.88
CA ALA A 51 16.92 -29.68 -21.75
C ALA A 51 15.90 -28.70 -21.16
N VAL A 52 16.40 -27.62 -20.57
CA VAL A 52 15.56 -26.49 -20.17
C VAL A 52 14.88 -26.09 -21.46
N LYS A 53 13.59 -26.45 -21.58
CA LYS A 53 12.76 -25.98 -22.68
C LYS A 53 12.86 -24.47 -22.60
N HIS A 54 13.63 -23.86 -23.50
CA HIS A 54 13.55 -22.44 -23.76
C HIS A 54 12.12 -22.20 -24.23
N VAL A 55 11.25 -21.85 -23.29
CA VAL A 55 9.97 -21.25 -23.61
C VAL A 55 10.35 -20.02 -24.42
N LYS A 56 10.12 -20.05 -25.74
CA LYS A 56 10.20 -18.86 -26.58
C LYS A 56 9.25 -17.85 -25.95
N THR A 57 9.80 -16.88 -25.22
CA THR A 57 9.00 -15.83 -24.59
C THR A 57 8.42 -15.00 -25.73
N THR A 58 7.14 -15.20 -26.04
CA THR A 58 6.45 -14.35 -27.01
C THR A 58 6.42 -12.94 -26.43
N HIS A 59 7.13 -12.03 -27.09
CA HIS A 59 7.16 -10.63 -26.72
C HIS A 59 5.99 -9.90 -27.39
N PHE A 60 5.30 -9.07 -26.62
CA PHE A 60 4.28 -8.16 -27.11
C PHE A 60 4.85 -6.76 -27.22
N GLU A 61 4.40 -6.06 -28.25
CA GLU A 61 4.65 -4.65 -28.50
C GLU A 61 3.36 -3.89 -28.20
N ILE A 62 3.45 -2.86 -27.35
CA ILE A 62 2.27 -2.06 -26.99
C ILE A 62 2.45 -0.67 -27.55
N GLU A 63 1.59 -0.31 -28.50
CA GLU A 63 1.52 1.03 -29.05
C GLU A 63 0.59 1.88 -28.21
N ILE A 64 1.09 3.00 -27.68
CA ILE A 64 0.29 3.91 -26.86
C ILE A 64 -0.01 5.17 -27.68
N LEU A 65 -1.28 5.33 -28.02
CA LEU A 65 -1.82 6.47 -28.77
C LEU A 65 -2.54 7.42 -27.82
N ASP A 66 -2.50 8.72 -28.09
CA ASP A 66 -3.37 9.69 -27.42
C ASP A 66 -4.85 9.42 -27.79
N ALA A 67 -5.73 9.29 -26.80
CA ALA A 67 -7.16 9.05 -27.02
C ALA A 67 -7.85 10.18 -27.81
N HIS A 68 -7.40 11.42 -27.65
CA HIS A 68 -7.96 12.60 -28.31
C HIS A 68 -7.34 12.84 -29.68
N THR A 69 -6.01 12.93 -29.73
CA THR A 69 -5.30 13.36 -30.94
C THR A 69 -4.93 12.21 -31.89
N ARG A 70 -5.07 10.95 -31.44
CA ARG A 70 -4.60 9.73 -32.13
C ARG A 70 -3.10 9.72 -32.42
N LYS A 71 -2.34 10.70 -31.92
CA LYS A 71 -0.91 10.75 -32.12
C LYS A 71 -0.26 9.65 -31.30
N GLN A 72 0.67 8.92 -31.92
CA GLN A 72 1.50 7.97 -31.21
C GLN A 72 2.39 8.70 -30.21
N ILE A 73 2.32 8.31 -28.94
CA ILE A 73 3.11 8.91 -27.86
C ILE A 73 4.39 8.10 -27.69
N CYS A 74 4.26 6.79 -27.51
CA CYS A 74 5.40 5.89 -27.38
C CYS A 74 5.00 4.46 -27.71
N ILE A 75 6.02 3.64 -27.99
CA ILE A 75 5.90 2.20 -28.13
C ILE A 75 6.61 1.57 -26.92
N VAL A 76 5.95 0.60 -26.31
CA VAL A 76 6.46 -0.12 -25.15
C VAL A 76 6.75 -1.56 -25.54
N ASP A 77 8.03 -1.84 -25.76
CA ASP A 77 8.50 -3.12 -26.25
C ASP A 77 8.77 -4.15 -25.14
N LYS A 78 8.97 -5.40 -25.58
CA LYS A 78 9.46 -6.52 -24.76
C LYS A 78 8.55 -6.77 -23.56
N MET A 79 7.25 -6.75 -23.78
CA MET A 79 6.28 -7.15 -22.75
C MET A 79 6.07 -8.66 -22.79
N THR A 80 5.90 -9.27 -21.62
CA THR A 80 5.60 -10.71 -21.50
C THR A 80 4.11 -10.93 -21.34
N GLN A 81 3.59 -12.12 -21.66
CA GLN A 81 2.17 -12.46 -21.50
C GLN A 81 1.64 -12.21 -20.08
N LYS A 82 2.50 -12.45 -19.07
CA LYS A 82 2.17 -12.29 -17.64
C LYS A 82 2.29 -10.86 -17.15
N SER A 83 2.87 -9.95 -17.94
CA SER A 83 2.98 -8.55 -17.55
C SER A 83 1.60 -7.93 -17.44
N THR A 84 1.44 -7.06 -16.46
CA THR A 84 0.17 -6.43 -16.11
C THR A 84 0.08 -5.02 -16.70
N ILE A 85 -1.12 -4.46 -16.75
CA ILE A 85 -1.32 -3.05 -17.12
C ILE A 85 -0.54 -2.11 -16.19
N HIS A 86 -0.36 -2.47 -14.91
CA HIS A 86 0.53 -1.73 -14.03
C HIS A 86 1.96 -1.65 -14.57
N ASP A 87 2.51 -2.76 -15.06
CA ASP A 87 3.86 -2.81 -15.64
C ASP A 87 3.96 -1.95 -16.92
N VAL A 88 2.89 -1.93 -17.73
CA VAL A 88 2.78 -1.05 -18.90
C VAL A 88 2.85 0.42 -18.49
N LYS A 89 2.06 0.83 -17.49
CA LYS A 89 2.07 2.19 -16.94
C LYS A 89 3.45 2.57 -16.38
N GLN A 90 4.13 1.64 -15.71
CA GLN A 90 5.49 1.84 -15.20
C GLN A 90 6.51 2.07 -16.34
N LYS A 91 6.48 1.24 -17.40
CA LYS A 91 7.37 1.46 -18.56
C LYS A 91 7.02 2.74 -19.33
N PHE A 92 5.74 3.06 -19.48
CA PHE A 92 5.30 4.33 -20.07
C PHE A 92 5.84 5.53 -19.29
N HIS A 93 5.75 5.50 -17.96
CA HIS A 93 6.30 6.57 -17.12
C HIS A 93 7.81 6.74 -17.30
N LYS A 94 8.57 5.64 -17.45
CA LYS A 94 10.01 5.71 -17.76
C LYS A 94 10.29 6.40 -19.09
N ALA A 95 9.46 6.15 -20.12
CA ALA A 95 9.58 6.81 -21.42
C ALA A 95 9.09 8.27 -21.39
N CYS A 96 8.07 8.56 -20.59
CA CYS A 96 7.45 9.88 -20.46
C CYS A 96 7.31 10.28 -18.98
N PRO A 97 8.38 10.82 -18.36
CA PRO A 97 8.43 11.11 -16.92
C PRO A 97 7.38 12.12 -16.42
N LYS A 98 6.78 12.90 -17.33
CA LYS A 98 5.72 13.88 -17.01
C LYS A 98 4.48 13.24 -16.38
N TRP A 99 4.18 11.99 -16.70
CA TRP A 99 2.97 11.29 -16.23
C TRP A 99 3.36 10.10 -15.36
N TYR A 100 3.10 10.22 -14.06
CA TYR A 100 3.30 9.11 -13.11
C TYR A 100 2.21 8.03 -13.26
N PRO A 101 2.46 6.78 -12.85
CA PRO A 101 1.61 5.64 -13.19
C PRO A 101 0.11 5.80 -12.90
N SER A 102 -0.29 6.33 -11.73
CA SER A 102 -1.70 6.47 -11.38
C SER A 102 -2.44 7.54 -12.21
N ARG A 103 -1.73 8.50 -12.80
CA ARG A 103 -2.30 9.52 -13.72
C ARG A 103 -2.63 8.96 -15.10
N ILE A 104 -2.09 7.80 -15.45
CA ILE A 104 -2.23 7.17 -16.76
C ILE A 104 -3.51 6.35 -16.79
N GLY A 105 -4.51 6.83 -17.54
CA GLY A 105 -5.66 6.04 -17.94
C GLY A 105 -5.37 5.34 -19.26
N LEU A 106 -5.47 4.01 -19.31
CA LEU A 106 -5.33 3.23 -20.53
C LEU A 106 -6.68 2.58 -20.87
N GLN A 107 -7.08 2.66 -22.13
CA GLN A 107 -8.31 2.07 -22.67
C GLN A 107 -7.97 1.23 -23.90
N LEU A 108 -8.71 0.14 -24.12
CA LEU A 108 -8.59 -0.66 -25.35
C LEU A 108 -9.25 0.03 -26.54
N GLU A 109 -10.40 0.65 -26.27
CA GLU A 109 -11.19 1.42 -27.23
C GLU A 109 -11.39 2.84 -26.73
N ARG A 110 -11.55 3.78 -27.65
CA ARG A 110 -11.73 5.19 -27.27
C ARG A 110 -13.07 5.41 -26.59
N GLY A 111 -13.01 6.01 -25.40
CA GLY A 111 -14.21 6.21 -24.57
C GLY A 111 -14.68 4.94 -23.85
N GLY A 112 -13.97 3.82 -24.02
CA GLY A 112 -14.21 2.60 -23.27
C GLY A 112 -13.81 2.72 -21.79
N PRO A 113 -14.10 1.69 -20.98
CA PRO A 113 -13.69 1.67 -19.59
C PRO A 113 -12.15 1.67 -19.46
N PHE A 114 -11.64 2.32 -18.41
CA PHE A 114 -10.22 2.26 -18.09
C PHE A 114 -9.82 0.85 -17.64
N LEU A 115 -8.71 0.36 -18.17
CA LEU A 115 -8.13 -0.92 -17.80
C LEU A 115 -7.62 -0.89 -16.36
N LYS A 116 -8.01 -1.91 -15.59
CA LYS A 116 -7.55 -2.07 -14.21
C LYS A 116 -6.11 -2.58 -14.19
N ASP A 117 -5.38 -2.16 -13.17
CA ASP A 117 -3.93 -2.40 -13.06
C ASP A 117 -3.55 -3.89 -13.04
N TYR A 118 -4.40 -4.77 -12.49
CA TYR A 118 -4.15 -6.21 -12.38
C TYR A 118 -4.42 -6.99 -13.68
N VAL A 119 -5.02 -6.37 -14.70
CA VAL A 119 -5.35 -7.06 -15.95
C VAL A 119 -4.04 -7.41 -16.67
N THR A 120 -3.93 -8.65 -17.13
CA THR A 120 -2.76 -9.14 -17.86
C THR A 120 -2.81 -8.76 -19.33
N ILE A 121 -1.65 -8.66 -19.97
CA ILE A 121 -1.60 -8.44 -21.43
C ILE A 121 -2.22 -9.61 -22.18
N GLN A 122 -2.04 -10.86 -21.71
CA GLN A 122 -2.64 -12.04 -22.35
C GLN A 122 -4.16 -11.94 -22.51
N SER A 123 -4.87 -11.38 -21.52
CA SER A 123 -6.33 -11.23 -21.58
C SER A 123 -6.81 -10.15 -22.56
N ILE A 124 -5.92 -9.28 -23.02
CA ILE A 124 -6.24 -8.14 -23.90
C ILE A 124 -5.64 -8.34 -25.30
N ALA A 125 -4.54 -9.07 -25.41
CA ALA A 125 -3.77 -9.18 -26.63
C ALA A 125 -4.44 -10.11 -27.65
N THR A 126 -5.03 -9.51 -28.70
CA THR A 126 -5.53 -10.22 -29.88
C THR A 126 -4.42 -10.58 -30.87
N SER A 127 -3.28 -9.90 -30.80
CA SER A 127 -2.15 -10.04 -31.73
C SER A 127 -0.82 -9.70 -31.03
N SER A 128 0.31 -9.86 -31.73
CA SER A 128 1.65 -9.51 -31.21
C SER A 128 1.80 -8.02 -30.91
N ILE A 129 0.98 -7.18 -31.55
CA ILE A 129 0.90 -5.73 -31.33
C ILE A 129 -0.44 -5.42 -30.68
N VAL A 130 -0.42 -4.66 -29.59
CA VAL A 130 -1.62 -4.20 -28.87
C VAL A 130 -1.63 -2.68 -28.85
N THR A 131 -2.68 -2.09 -29.41
CA THR A 131 -2.87 -0.64 -29.37
C THR A 131 -3.69 -0.26 -28.13
N LEU A 132 -3.17 0.65 -27.31
CA LEU A 132 -3.86 1.22 -26.16
C LEU A 132 -4.01 2.74 -26.31
N TYR A 133 -5.15 3.25 -25.88
CA TYR A 133 -5.44 4.68 -25.87
C TYR A 133 -5.17 5.28 -24.49
N PHE A 134 -4.30 6.28 -24.46
CA PHE A 134 -3.92 7.03 -23.28
C PHE A 134 -4.84 8.22 -23.04
N THR A 135 -5.26 8.39 -21.80
CA THR A 135 -5.93 9.58 -21.29
C THR A 135 -5.24 10.03 -20.00
N ASP A 136 -5.01 11.34 -19.91
CA ASP A 136 -4.46 11.96 -18.71
C ASP A 136 -5.58 12.19 -17.67
N LEU A 137 -5.55 11.42 -16.57
CA LEU A 137 -6.55 11.50 -15.50
C LEU A 137 -6.35 12.70 -14.54
N GLY A 138 -5.28 13.49 -14.73
CA GLY A 138 -4.92 14.58 -13.82
C GLY A 138 -4.30 14.11 -12.50
N ARG A 139 -4.31 14.97 -11.48
CA ARG A 139 -3.74 14.63 -10.17
C ARG A 139 -4.60 13.59 -9.46
N GLN A 140 -3.98 12.48 -9.08
CA GLN A 140 -4.62 11.35 -8.43
C GLN A 140 -4.14 11.20 -6.98
N VAL A 141 -5.01 10.72 -6.12
CA VAL A 141 -4.75 10.41 -4.71
C VAL A 141 -5.27 9.01 -4.39
N SER A 142 -4.62 8.29 -3.49
CA SER A 142 -5.08 6.96 -3.08
C SER A 142 -6.37 7.06 -2.27
N TRP A 143 -7.24 6.05 -2.38
CA TRP A 143 -8.48 6.00 -1.62
C TRP A 143 -8.26 6.05 -0.10
N THR A 144 -7.22 5.38 0.40
CA THR A 144 -6.87 5.44 1.83
C THR A 144 -6.59 6.87 2.28
N THR A 145 -5.80 7.62 1.53
CA THR A 145 -5.53 9.03 1.84
C THR A 145 -6.82 9.87 1.79
N VAL A 146 -7.74 9.55 0.87
CA VAL A 146 -9.02 10.27 0.81
C VAL A 146 -9.81 10.09 2.08
N PHE A 147 -10.07 8.85 2.50
CA PHE A 147 -10.83 8.58 3.71
C PHE A 147 -10.16 9.13 4.96
N LEU A 148 -8.83 8.99 5.09
CA LEU A 148 -8.10 9.56 6.22
C LEU A 148 -8.24 11.07 6.29
N ALA A 149 -8.07 11.80 5.18
CA ALA A 149 -8.22 13.25 5.17
C ALA A 149 -9.67 13.68 5.41
N GLU A 150 -10.63 12.96 4.83
CA GLU A 150 -12.06 13.20 4.99
C GLU A 150 -12.48 13.11 6.46
N TYR A 151 -11.99 12.11 7.21
CA TYR A 151 -12.36 11.87 8.61
C TYR A 151 -11.47 12.59 9.64
N THR A 152 -10.21 12.88 9.31
CA THR A 152 -9.32 13.63 10.22
C THR A 152 -9.80 15.08 10.37
N GLY A 153 -10.30 15.70 9.30
CA GLY A 153 -10.77 17.08 9.35
C GLY A 153 -11.90 17.32 10.35
N PRO A 154 -13.01 16.58 10.30
CA PRO A 154 -14.08 16.69 11.29
C PRO A 154 -13.62 16.56 12.74
N LEU A 155 -12.66 15.67 13.01
CA LEU A 155 -12.08 15.50 14.34
C LEU A 155 -11.36 16.78 14.80
N LEU A 156 -10.45 17.30 13.97
CA LEU A 156 -9.68 18.50 14.27
C LEU A 156 -10.56 19.74 14.35
N ILE A 157 -11.42 19.94 13.35
CA ILE A 157 -12.30 21.10 13.25
C ILE A 157 -13.23 21.18 14.46
N TYR A 158 -13.91 20.09 14.81
CA TYR A 158 -14.78 20.09 15.98
C TYR A 158 -13.99 20.45 17.25
N PHE A 159 -12.77 19.92 17.40
CA PHE A 159 -11.91 20.25 18.53
C PHE A 159 -11.57 21.74 18.59
N LEU A 160 -11.30 22.41 17.46
CA LEU A 160 -11.08 23.87 17.42
C LEU A 160 -12.30 24.66 17.93
N PHE A 161 -13.52 24.27 17.52
CA PHE A 161 -14.76 24.89 18.03
C PHE A 161 -14.96 24.60 19.52
N TYR A 162 -14.69 23.38 19.97
CA TYR A 162 -14.78 23.00 21.37
C TYR A 162 -13.83 23.81 22.25
N LEU A 163 -12.60 24.06 21.80
CA LEU A 163 -11.63 24.92 22.48
C LEU A 163 -12.10 26.39 22.57
N ARG A 164 -13.08 26.80 21.76
CA ARG A 164 -13.58 28.18 21.65
C ARG A 164 -12.45 29.16 21.37
N ILE A 165 -11.65 28.86 20.33
CA ILE A 165 -10.52 29.69 19.93
C ILE A 165 -11.00 31.13 19.69
N PRO A 166 -10.20 32.15 20.08
CA PRO A 166 -10.43 33.53 19.66
C PRO A 166 -10.80 33.64 18.18
N TYR A 167 -11.59 34.65 17.80
CA TYR A 167 -12.11 34.88 16.44
C TYR A 167 -13.33 34.04 16.02
N ILE A 168 -13.56 32.86 16.62
CA ILE A 168 -14.79 32.07 16.35
C ILE A 168 -15.96 32.56 17.23
N TYR A 169 -15.66 32.80 18.51
CA TYR A 169 -16.62 33.30 19.49
C TYR A 169 -16.03 34.49 20.24
N ASP A 170 -16.90 35.29 20.87
CA ASP A 170 -16.47 36.39 21.73
C ASP A 170 -15.65 35.85 22.92
N MET A 171 -14.45 36.41 23.13
CA MET A 171 -13.53 35.94 24.17
C MET A 171 -14.05 36.22 25.57
N LYS A 172 -14.72 37.36 25.77
CA LYS A 172 -15.23 37.79 27.07
C LYS A 172 -16.41 36.91 27.49
N GLU A 173 -17.26 36.52 26.55
CA GLU A 173 -18.33 35.57 26.80
C GLU A 173 -17.81 34.15 27.02
N SER A 174 -16.86 33.70 26.18
CA SER A 174 -16.28 32.36 26.26
C SER A 174 -15.56 32.08 27.58
N SER A 175 -14.87 33.09 28.13
CA SER A 175 -14.16 33.02 29.42
C SER A 175 -15.10 33.07 30.62
N ARG A 176 -16.23 33.77 30.53
CA ARG A 176 -17.20 33.92 31.63
C ARG A 176 -18.15 32.73 31.73
N ARG A 177 -18.44 32.04 30.63
CA ARG A 177 -19.42 30.95 30.58
C ARG A 177 -18.75 29.58 30.55
N LEU A 178 -18.95 28.80 31.60
CA LEU A 178 -18.57 27.39 31.64
C LEU A 178 -19.36 26.58 30.60
N ARG A 179 -18.73 25.53 30.08
CA ARG A 179 -19.39 24.60 29.15
C ARG A 179 -20.34 23.70 29.93
N HIS A 180 -21.52 23.47 29.37
CA HIS A 180 -22.48 22.52 29.94
C HIS A 180 -21.92 21.08 29.81
N PRO A 181 -22.14 20.17 30.77
CA PRO A 181 -21.65 18.78 30.71
C PRO A 181 -22.00 18.04 29.40
N VAL A 182 -23.18 18.33 28.84
CA VAL A 182 -23.64 17.76 27.55
C VAL A 182 -22.73 18.15 26.38
N VAL A 183 -22.12 19.33 26.40
CA VAL A 183 -21.17 19.76 25.35
C VAL A 183 -19.89 18.92 25.40
N HIS A 184 -19.42 18.58 26.60
CA HIS A 184 -18.29 17.65 26.79
C HIS A 184 -18.63 16.25 26.29
N LEU A 185 -19.84 15.75 26.61
CA LEU A 185 -20.32 14.48 26.10
C LEU A 185 -20.43 14.47 24.57
N ALA A 186 -20.98 15.53 23.96
CA ALA A 186 -21.06 15.66 22.52
C ALA A 186 -19.68 15.66 21.85
N CYS A 187 -18.71 16.39 22.42
CA CYS A 187 -17.32 16.36 21.96
C CYS A 187 -16.72 14.96 22.07
N PHE A 188 -16.95 14.26 23.19
CA PHE A 188 -16.45 12.91 23.38
C PHE A 188 -17.06 11.93 22.35
N CYS A 189 -18.37 11.97 22.14
CA CYS A 189 -19.05 11.14 21.14
C CYS A 189 -18.55 11.43 19.72
N HIS A 190 -18.40 12.71 19.35
CA HIS A 190 -17.87 13.10 18.03
C HIS A 190 -16.44 12.61 17.83
N CYS A 191 -15.58 12.75 18.84
CA CYS A 191 -14.21 12.24 18.79
C CYS A 191 -14.20 10.71 18.67
N LEU A 192 -14.99 10.00 19.48
CA LEU A 192 -15.08 8.54 19.44
C LEU A 192 -15.50 8.05 18.05
N HIS A 193 -16.54 8.66 17.48
CA HIS A 193 -17.03 8.36 16.13
C HIS A 193 -15.90 8.48 15.09
N TYR A 194 -15.28 9.66 14.97
CA TYR A 194 -14.25 9.87 13.94
C TYR A 194 -12.95 9.11 14.19
N ILE A 195 -12.55 8.90 15.45
CA ILE A 195 -11.41 8.03 15.77
C ILE A 195 -11.71 6.60 15.34
N ARG A 196 -12.92 6.08 15.58
CA ARG A 196 -13.32 4.76 15.09
C ARG A 196 -13.23 4.69 13.57
N TYR A 197 -13.78 5.65 12.83
CA TYR A 197 -13.69 5.67 11.36
C TYR A 197 -12.24 5.67 10.85
N LEU A 198 -11.34 6.42 11.52
CA LEU A 198 -9.92 6.42 11.18
C LEU A 198 -9.28 5.05 11.44
N LEU A 199 -9.54 4.45 12.60
CA LEU A 199 -9.02 3.11 12.93
C LEU A 199 -9.58 2.05 11.99
N GLU A 200 -10.87 2.09 11.67
CA GLU A 200 -11.50 1.17 10.71
C GLU A 200 -10.90 1.33 9.32
N THR A 201 -10.67 2.55 8.85
CA THR A 201 -10.00 2.83 7.56
C THR A 201 -8.60 2.22 7.50
N LEU A 202 -7.87 2.24 8.62
CA LEU A 202 -6.49 1.74 8.70
C LEU A 202 -6.41 0.22 8.89
N PHE A 203 -7.30 -0.35 9.71
CA PHE A 203 -7.14 -1.72 10.22
C PHE A 203 -8.24 -2.69 9.82
N VAL A 204 -9.43 -2.21 9.48
CA VAL A 204 -10.59 -3.07 9.14
C VAL A 204 -10.82 -3.09 7.63
N HIS A 205 -10.85 -1.92 7.00
CA HIS A 205 -11.20 -1.81 5.59
C HIS A 205 -10.06 -2.28 4.67
N LYS A 206 -10.38 -3.20 3.77
CA LYS A 206 -9.53 -3.58 2.64
C LYS A 206 -9.73 -2.57 1.51
N VAL A 207 -9.18 -1.38 1.69
CA VAL A 207 -9.26 -0.31 0.68
C VAL A 207 -8.50 -0.76 -0.57
N SER A 208 -9.17 -0.74 -1.72
CA SER A 208 -8.52 -1.09 -2.99
C SER A 208 -7.30 -0.21 -3.24
N ALA A 209 -6.26 -0.75 -3.90
CA ALA A 209 -5.09 0.00 -4.34
C ALA A 209 -5.40 1.05 -5.44
N GLY A 210 -6.68 1.35 -5.68
CA GLY A 210 -7.14 2.32 -6.64
C GLY A 210 -6.84 3.76 -6.21
N HIS A 211 -6.93 4.65 -7.19
CA HIS A 211 -6.77 6.08 -7.00
C HIS A 211 -8.02 6.82 -7.50
N THR A 212 -8.21 8.04 -7.01
CA THR A 212 -9.30 8.93 -7.41
C THR A 212 -8.76 10.32 -7.70
N PRO A 213 -9.42 11.10 -8.59
CA PRO A 213 -9.03 12.48 -8.84
C PRO A 213 -9.00 13.33 -7.58
N LEU A 214 -7.97 14.16 -7.41
CA LEU A 214 -7.80 15.07 -6.27
C LEU A 214 -9.01 15.99 -6.03
N LYS A 215 -9.71 16.38 -7.11
CA LYS A 215 -10.96 17.16 -7.01
C LYS A 215 -12.05 16.47 -6.19
N ASN A 216 -12.10 15.14 -6.19
CA ASN A 216 -13.08 14.38 -5.42
C ASN A 216 -12.76 14.46 -3.93
N LEU A 217 -11.49 14.31 -3.56
CA LEU A 217 -11.04 14.54 -2.19
C LEU A 217 -11.43 15.94 -1.69
N ILE A 218 -11.14 16.99 -2.47
CA ILE A 218 -11.47 18.37 -2.07
C ILE A 218 -12.98 18.54 -1.85
N LYS A 219 -13.80 17.98 -2.74
CA LYS A 219 -15.27 18.03 -2.60
C LYS A 219 -15.76 17.31 -1.35
N SER A 220 -15.28 16.09 -1.10
CA SER A 220 -15.66 15.35 0.08
C SER A 220 -15.22 16.05 1.36
N CYS A 221 -13.96 16.49 1.45
CA CYS A 221 -13.49 17.25 2.60
C CYS A 221 -14.33 18.51 2.82
N ALA A 222 -14.55 19.33 1.78
CA ALA A 222 -15.35 20.54 1.91
C ALA A 222 -16.76 20.25 2.46
N PHE A 223 -17.38 19.16 2.02
CA PHE A 223 -18.68 18.71 2.51
C PHE A 223 -18.61 18.34 4.00
N TYR A 224 -17.82 17.34 4.39
CA TYR A 224 -17.80 16.84 5.77
C TYR A 224 -17.25 17.86 6.76
N TRP A 225 -16.22 18.61 6.37
CA TRP A 225 -15.59 19.63 7.21
C TRP A 225 -16.54 20.81 7.41
N GLY A 226 -17.26 21.21 6.36
CA GLY A 226 -18.26 22.27 6.43
C GLY A 226 -19.44 21.90 7.33
N PHE A 227 -20.02 20.70 7.16
CA PHE A 227 -21.08 20.21 8.04
C PHE A 227 -20.63 20.08 9.48
N THR A 228 -19.40 19.61 9.71
CA THR A 228 -18.84 19.53 11.06
C THR A 228 -18.68 20.92 11.68
N SER A 229 -18.21 21.90 10.90
CA SER A 229 -18.07 23.28 11.36
C SER A 229 -19.42 23.88 11.75
N TRP A 230 -20.45 23.65 10.93
CA TRP A 230 -21.81 24.09 11.21
C TRP A 230 -22.32 23.52 12.54
N ILE A 231 -22.31 22.20 12.72
CA ILE A 231 -22.83 21.59 13.96
C ILE A 231 -22.00 22.00 15.19
N ALA A 232 -20.68 22.05 15.04
CA ALA A 232 -19.77 22.34 16.14
C ALA A 232 -19.90 23.78 16.60
N TYR A 233 -20.19 24.71 15.68
CA TYR A 233 -20.46 26.11 16.00
C TYR A 233 -21.61 26.25 17.02
N TYR A 234 -22.75 25.61 16.76
CA TYR A 234 -23.91 25.73 17.64
C TYR A 234 -23.74 24.98 18.96
N ILE A 235 -23.24 23.74 18.91
CA ILE A 235 -23.10 22.90 20.10
C ILE A 235 -22.08 23.51 21.09
N ASN A 236 -21.00 24.11 20.59
CA ASN A 236 -19.95 24.64 21.44
C ASN A 236 -20.10 26.13 21.76
N HIS A 237 -21.13 26.80 21.23
CA HIS A 237 -21.36 28.23 21.42
C HIS A 237 -21.39 28.61 22.91
N PRO A 238 -20.84 29.76 23.34
CA PRO A 238 -20.92 30.20 24.74
C PRO A 238 -22.35 30.31 25.28
N GLN A 239 -23.30 30.63 24.40
CA GLN A 239 -24.73 30.74 24.70
C GLN A 239 -25.52 29.43 24.48
N TYR A 240 -24.83 28.29 24.43
CA TYR A 240 -25.48 27.00 24.28
C TYR A 240 -26.58 26.80 25.33
N THR A 241 -27.77 26.42 24.86
CA THR A 241 -28.91 26.08 25.71
C THR A 241 -29.04 24.56 25.81
N PRO A 242 -29.23 24.00 27.02
CA PRO A 242 -29.41 22.57 27.18
C PRO A 242 -30.74 22.09 26.58
N PRO A 243 -30.84 20.79 26.24
CA PRO A 243 -32.06 20.21 25.69
C PRO A 243 -33.26 20.40 26.63
N SER A 244 -34.44 20.69 26.05
CA SER A 244 -35.67 21.00 26.81
C SER A 244 -36.14 19.87 27.72
N PHE A 245 -35.88 18.61 27.35
CA PHE A 245 -36.23 17.43 28.16
C PHE A 245 -35.09 16.97 29.08
N GLY A 246 -34.02 17.76 29.20
CA GLY A 246 -32.91 17.54 30.12
C GLY A 246 -32.22 16.18 29.96
N ASN A 247 -31.82 15.58 31.09
CA ASN A 247 -30.99 14.38 31.12
C ASN A 247 -31.66 13.15 30.50
N ARG A 248 -33.00 13.04 30.53
CA ARG A 248 -33.70 11.90 29.92
C ARG A 248 -33.45 11.84 28.42
N GLN A 249 -33.57 12.98 27.73
CA GLN A 249 -33.28 13.07 26.30
C GLN A 249 -31.80 12.82 26.02
N VAL A 250 -30.90 13.35 26.84
CA VAL A 250 -29.45 13.12 26.68
C VAL A 250 -29.10 11.63 26.82
N ILE A 251 -29.62 10.95 27.83
CA ILE A 251 -29.34 9.52 28.08
C ILE A 251 -29.87 8.66 26.94
N VAL A 252 -31.11 8.89 26.51
CA VAL A 252 -31.70 8.14 25.38
C VAL A 252 -30.88 8.35 24.11
N SER A 253 -30.49 9.59 23.80
CA SER A 253 -29.64 9.88 22.63
C SER A 253 -28.26 9.23 22.73
N ALA A 254 -27.65 9.19 23.92
CA ALA A 254 -26.36 8.55 24.13
C ALA A 254 -26.44 7.02 23.94
N ILE A 255 -27.49 6.37 24.44
CA ILE A 255 -27.73 4.93 24.22
C ILE A 255 -27.91 4.65 22.73
N ASN A 256 -28.75 5.44 22.04
CA ASN A 256 -28.96 5.29 20.60
C ASN A 256 -27.67 5.49 19.82
N PHE A 257 -26.86 6.48 20.17
CA PHE A 257 -25.54 6.69 19.58
C PHE A 257 -24.65 5.45 19.73
N LEU A 258 -24.56 4.85 20.93
CA LEU A 258 -23.75 3.65 21.15
C LEU A 258 -24.24 2.45 20.34
N ILE A 259 -25.55 2.24 20.25
CA ILE A 259 -26.16 1.18 19.43
C ILE A 259 -25.80 1.38 17.96
N CYS A 260 -25.92 2.60 17.44
CA CYS A 260 -25.57 2.93 16.06
C CYS A 260 -24.08 2.75 15.78
N GLU A 261 -23.19 3.18 16.70
CA GLU A 261 -21.75 3.01 16.56
C GLU A 261 -21.35 1.52 16.53
N ALA A 262 -21.89 0.74 17.45
CA ALA A 262 -21.64 -0.70 17.52
C ALA A 262 -22.17 -1.43 16.29
N GLY A 263 -23.40 -1.11 15.86
CA GLY A 263 -24.01 -1.70 14.67
C GLY A 263 -23.27 -1.36 13.39
N ASN A 264 -22.83 -0.10 13.23
CA ASN A 264 -22.04 0.33 12.08
C ASN A 264 -20.68 -0.39 12.03
N HIS A 265 -19.98 -0.46 13.18
CA HIS A 265 -18.72 -1.21 13.30
C HIS A 265 -18.90 -2.68 12.92
N PHE A 266 -19.93 -3.33 13.46
CA PHE A 266 -20.24 -4.73 13.18
C PHE A 266 -20.40 -4.98 11.67
N ILE A 267 -21.21 -4.16 11.00
CA ILE A 267 -21.42 -4.26 9.55
C ILE A 267 -20.09 -4.07 8.79
N ASN A 268 -19.29 -3.07 9.16
CA ASN A 268 -18.00 -2.81 8.52
C ASN A 268 -17.03 -3.99 8.66
N VAL A 269 -16.99 -4.63 9.82
CA VAL A 269 -16.17 -5.84 10.06
C VAL A 269 -16.66 -7.02 9.23
N VAL A 270 -17.96 -7.25 9.16
CA VAL A 270 -18.57 -8.32 8.34
C VAL A 270 -18.24 -8.10 6.86
N LEU A 271 -18.39 -6.88 6.35
CA LEU A 271 -18.08 -6.54 4.96
C LEU A 271 -16.59 -6.65 4.63
N ALA A 272 -15.71 -6.45 5.61
CA ALA A 272 -14.27 -6.65 5.44
C ALA A 272 -13.86 -8.14 5.36
N HIS A 273 -14.72 -9.05 5.85
CA HIS A 273 -14.49 -10.49 5.93
C HIS A 273 -15.64 -11.30 5.29
N PRO A 274 -15.82 -11.23 3.95
CA PRO A 274 -16.91 -11.91 3.26
C PRO A 274 -16.87 -13.44 3.33
N ASN A 275 -15.78 -14.05 3.80
CA ASN A 275 -15.60 -15.50 3.83
C ASN A 275 -16.17 -16.18 5.10
N HIS A 276 -16.87 -15.46 5.98
CA HIS A 276 -17.49 -16.05 7.17
C HIS A 276 -18.97 -16.44 6.98
N THR A 277 -19.57 -16.15 5.82
CA THR A 277 -20.97 -16.53 5.52
C THR A 277 -21.14 -17.95 4.96
N ASP A 278 -20.07 -18.66 4.65
CA ASP A 278 -20.15 -20.05 4.16
C ASP A 278 -20.49 -21.07 5.27
N TRP A 279 -20.57 -20.63 6.54
CA TRP A 279 -20.88 -21.50 7.69
C TRP A 279 -22.34 -21.45 8.16
N ILE A 280 -23.22 -20.71 7.46
CA ILE A 280 -24.65 -20.57 7.82
C ILE A 280 -25.57 -21.26 6.80
N MET A 281 -25.01 -21.92 5.78
CA MET A 281 -25.77 -22.67 4.77
C MET A 281 -25.35 -24.14 4.64
N ASP A 282 -25.02 -24.79 5.75
CA ASP A 282 -24.99 -26.26 5.87
C ASP A 282 -25.79 -26.72 7.10
#